data_AF-A0A1C3HP97-F1
#
_entry.id   AF-A0A1C3HP97-F1
#
_cell.length_a   1.000
_cell.length_b   1.000
_cell.length_c   1.000
_cell.angle_alpha   90.00
_cell.angle_beta   90.00
_cell.angle_gamma   90.00
#
_symmetry.space_group_name_H-M   'P 1'
#
loop_
_entity.id
_entity.type
_entity.pdbx_description
1 polymer ?
#
loop_
_entity_poly.entity_id
_entity_poly.type
_entity_poly.pdbx_seq_one_letter_code
_entity_poly.pdbx_strand_id
1 'polypeptide(L)'
;MLEPLNTLLAASNPHFVNRAEAGGGIIPLSHITFPPASATTVAALEDALQGSDTVLPALYRESDGLQLFANCADSDECFFFLPLVHMAEEKAALYEWLLTDDENCEDGDAVYGVPTWWDSAVVFAGFGQASERFYLATAGAHRGKVFYYNHEECSMRIADSVAAFLDLLCADPVAFMQRFYDVAYWDIAAYHPA
;
A
#
# COMPACT_ATOMS: atom_id res chain seq x y z
N MET A 1 10.00 14.46 -2.47
CA MET A 1 8.77 13.67 -2.23
C MET A 1 9.09 12.25 -1.83
N LEU A 2 10.01 11.54 -2.50
CA LEU A 2 10.38 10.16 -2.12
C LEU A 2 11.46 10.06 -1.03
N GLU A 3 11.99 11.16 -0.48
CA GLU A 3 13.06 11.12 0.53
C GLU A 3 12.75 10.25 1.77
N PRO A 4 11.55 10.31 2.37
CA PRO A 4 11.22 9.44 3.50
C PRO A 4 11.31 7.96 3.12
N LEU A 5 10.79 7.62 1.94
CA LEU A 5 10.87 6.26 1.41
C LEU A 5 12.31 5.85 1.10
N ASN A 6 13.10 6.71 0.49
CA ASN A 6 14.51 6.43 0.18
C ASN A 6 15.35 6.24 1.44
N THR A 7 15.02 6.95 2.52
CA THR A 7 15.64 6.72 3.85
C THR A 7 15.30 5.33 4.38
N LEU A 8 14.05 4.92 4.25
CA LEU A 8 13.59 3.59 4.65
C LEU A 8 14.27 2.49 3.81
N LEU A 9 14.35 2.68 2.49
CA LEU A 9 15.03 1.75 1.57
C LEU A 9 16.54 1.62 1.83
N ALA A 10 17.17 2.67 2.34
CA ALA A 10 18.60 2.66 2.67
C ALA A 10 18.93 2.00 4.02
N ALA A 11 17.92 1.54 4.78
CA ALA A 11 18.10 0.84 6.05
C ALA A 11 18.98 -0.41 5.87
N SER A 12 20.11 -0.47 6.59
CA SER A 12 21.11 -1.53 6.40
C SER A 12 20.79 -2.83 7.15
N ASN A 13 19.99 -2.76 8.20
CA ASN A 13 19.58 -3.91 9.01
C ASN A 13 18.18 -3.65 9.59
N PRO A 14 17.15 -3.49 8.74
CA PRO A 14 15.82 -3.19 9.20
C PRO A 14 15.26 -4.38 9.98
N HIS A 15 14.66 -4.11 11.13
CA HIS A 15 13.99 -5.14 11.92
C HIS A 15 12.85 -4.58 12.77
N PHE A 16 11.84 -5.41 13.02
CA PHE A 16 10.87 -5.16 14.08
C PHE A 16 11.33 -5.84 15.38
N VAL A 17 10.93 -5.26 16.50
CA VAL A 17 11.06 -5.86 17.83
C VAL A 17 9.65 -6.05 18.38
N ASN A 18 9.31 -7.27 18.77
CA ASN A 18 8.04 -7.58 19.41
C ASN A 18 7.95 -6.97 20.80
N ARG A 19 6.71 -6.78 21.27
CA ARG A 19 6.42 -6.42 22.66
C ARG A 19 7.06 -7.42 23.63
N ALA A 20 7.42 -6.94 24.81
CA ALA A 20 8.06 -7.78 25.82
C ALA A 20 7.15 -8.94 26.27
N GLU A 21 5.84 -8.69 26.29
CA GLU A 21 4.79 -9.65 26.62
C GLU A 21 4.71 -10.81 25.60
N ALA A 22 5.09 -10.54 24.35
CA ALA A 22 5.19 -11.51 23.26
C ALA A 22 6.60 -12.14 23.15
N GLY A 23 7.45 -11.94 24.17
CA GLY A 23 8.79 -12.52 24.25
C GLY A 23 9.92 -11.64 23.71
N GLY A 24 9.62 -10.42 23.22
CA GLY A 24 10.65 -9.45 22.80
C GLY A 24 11.51 -9.89 21.62
N GLY A 25 11.00 -10.80 20.77
CA GLY A 25 11.71 -11.34 19.62
C GLY A 25 12.04 -10.27 18.58
N ILE A 26 13.14 -10.48 17.86
CA ILE A 26 13.52 -9.67 16.70
C ILE A 26 13.01 -10.36 15.44
N ILE A 27 12.35 -9.59 14.57
CA ILE A 27 11.94 -10.02 13.24
C ILE A 27 12.85 -9.30 12.23
N PRO A 28 13.86 -9.97 11.66
CA PRO A 28 14.72 -9.38 10.64
C PRO A 28 13.90 -9.13 9.37
N LEU A 29 14.08 -7.95 8.79
CA LEU A 29 13.35 -7.52 7.60
C LEU A 29 14.32 -7.25 6.44
N SER A 30 13.75 -7.15 5.25
CA SER A 30 14.42 -6.68 4.06
C SER A 30 13.52 -5.71 3.28
N HIS A 31 14.16 -4.78 2.57
CA HIS A 31 13.51 -3.90 1.61
C HIS A 31 14.06 -4.20 0.23
N ILE A 32 13.17 -4.38 -0.75
CA ILE A 32 13.54 -4.87 -2.09
C ILE A 32 13.00 -3.90 -3.13
N THR A 33 13.93 -3.34 -3.91
CA THR A 33 13.64 -2.55 -5.10
C THR A 33 13.78 -3.39 -6.36
N PHE A 34 13.03 -3.06 -7.38
CA PHE A 34 13.06 -3.68 -8.69
C PHE A 34 13.61 -2.69 -9.73
N PRO A 35 13.99 -3.15 -10.93
CA PRO A 35 14.37 -2.24 -12.00
C PRO A 35 13.28 -1.19 -12.28
N PRO A 36 13.64 0.04 -12.67
CA PRO A 36 12.69 1.06 -13.07
C PRO A 36 11.71 0.60 -14.17
N ALA A 37 10.49 1.13 -14.13
CA ALA A 37 9.54 0.92 -15.21
C ALA A 37 9.99 1.64 -16.49
N SER A 38 9.56 1.14 -17.65
CA SER A 38 9.83 1.81 -18.92
C SER A 38 9.14 3.18 -18.96
N ALA A 39 9.74 4.15 -19.68
CA ALA A 39 9.14 5.48 -19.84
C ALA A 39 7.72 5.42 -20.44
N THR A 40 7.46 4.46 -21.33
CA THR A 40 6.12 4.23 -21.91
C THR A 40 5.12 3.76 -20.87
N THR A 41 5.52 2.83 -19.99
CA THR A 41 4.64 2.32 -18.93
C THR A 41 4.34 3.42 -17.90
N VAL A 42 5.35 4.23 -17.54
CA VAL A 42 5.16 5.38 -16.65
C VAL A 42 4.23 6.42 -17.28
N ALA A 43 4.36 6.72 -18.57
CA ALA A 43 3.47 7.65 -19.26
C ALA A 43 2.02 7.14 -19.27
N ALA A 44 1.81 5.83 -19.43
CA ALA A 44 0.47 5.22 -19.34
C ALA A 44 -0.11 5.35 -17.92
N LEU A 45 0.71 5.19 -16.88
CA LEU A 45 0.28 5.47 -15.51
C LEU A 45 -0.09 6.95 -15.33
N GLU A 46 0.73 7.89 -15.82
CA GLU A 46 0.45 9.32 -15.73
C GLU A 46 -0.88 9.72 -16.40
N ASP A 47 -1.17 9.11 -17.54
CA ASP A 47 -2.45 9.28 -18.25
C ASP A 47 -3.61 8.71 -17.43
N ALA A 48 -3.47 7.49 -16.89
CA ALA A 48 -4.48 6.87 -16.03
C ALA A 48 -4.76 7.68 -14.75
N LEU A 49 -3.73 8.31 -14.19
CA LEU A 49 -3.86 9.17 -13.02
C LEU A 49 -4.52 10.51 -13.34
N GLN A 50 -4.51 10.96 -14.61
CA GLN A 50 -5.07 12.25 -15.03
C GLN A 50 -4.61 13.44 -14.16
N GLY A 51 -3.37 13.40 -13.66
CA GLY A 51 -2.79 14.39 -12.74
C GLY A 51 -3.37 14.38 -11.31
N SER A 52 -4.02 13.30 -10.89
CA SER A 52 -4.51 13.11 -9.50
C SER A 52 -3.37 12.86 -8.53
N ASP A 53 -2.24 12.37 -9.04
CA ASP A 53 -1.03 12.11 -8.29
C ASP A 53 0.21 12.31 -9.18
N THR A 54 1.31 12.68 -8.53
CA THR A 54 2.65 12.79 -9.15
C THR A 54 3.69 11.91 -8.46
N VAL A 55 3.34 11.31 -7.32
CA VAL A 55 4.25 10.52 -6.49
C VAL A 55 4.42 9.11 -7.04
N LEU A 56 3.35 8.41 -7.40
CA LEU A 56 3.42 7.08 -8.01
C LEU A 56 4.25 7.11 -9.30
N PRO A 57 4.03 8.01 -10.28
CA PRO A 57 4.90 8.07 -11.45
C PRO A 57 6.36 8.34 -11.11
N ALA A 58 6.66 9.10 -10.05
CA ALA A 58 8.03 9.30 -9.59
C ALA A 58 8.61 8.00 -9.00
N LEU A 59 7.83 7.29 -8.17
CA LEU A 59 8.20 5.99 -7.60
C LEU A 59 8.53 4.98 -8.71
N TYR A 60 7.64 4.84 -9.70
CA TYR A 60 7.80 3.86 -10.78
C TYR A 60 8.95 4.18 -11.75
N ARG A 61 9.43 5.43 -11.78
CA ARG A 61 10.69 5.78 -12.47
C ARG A 61 11.94 5.31 -11.72
N GLU A 62 11.83 5.04 -10.42
CA GLU A 62 12.93 4.54 -9.60
C GLU A 62 12.85 3.02 -9.42
N SER A 63 11.64 2.45 -9.32
CA SER A 63 11.43 1.02 -9.09
C SER A 63 10.03 0.56 -9.58
N ASP A 64 9.97 -0.44 -10.46
CA ASP A 64 8.71 -1.02 -10.94
C ASP A 64 8.12 -2.03 -9.94
N GLY A 65 7.47 -1.49 -8.91
CA GLY A 65 7.07 -2.22 -7.72
C GLY A 65 8.13 -2.12 -6.62
N LEU A 66 7.79 -2.55 -5.41
CA LEU A 66 8.66 -2.45 -4.24
C LEU A 66 8.14 -3.41 -3.16
N GLN A 67 9.03 -4.03 -2.38
CA GLN A 67 8.65 -4.70 -1.13
C GLN A 67 9.31 -4.01 0.06
N LEU A 68 8.52 -3.73 1.09
CA LEU A 68 8.94 -3.14 2.35
C LEU A 68 8.57 -4.06 3.49
N PHE A 69 9.37 -4.01 4.55
CA PHE A 69 9.19 -4.83 5.75
C PHE A 69 8.98 -6.31 5.43
N ALA A 70 9.68 -6.84 4.40
CA ALA A 70 9.58 -8.24 4.05
C ALA A 70 10.33 -9.08 5.09
N ASN A 71 9.62 -9.96 5.78
CA ASN A 71 10.23 -10.84 6.77
C ASN A 71 11.29 -11.73 6.09
N CYS A 72 12.50 -11.75 6.64
CA CYS A 72 13.59 -12.57 6.09
C CYS A 72 13.33 -14.09 6.22
N ALA A 73 12.41 -14.51 7.11
CA ALA A 73 12.00 -15.90 7.26
C ALA A 73 10.87 -16.31 6.30
N ASP A 74 10.01 -15.36 5.91
CA ASP A 74 8.91 -15.53 4.97
C ASP A 74 8.68 -14.22 4.20
N SER A 75 9.19 -14.14 2.97
CA SER A 75 9.13 -12.90 2.19
C SER A 75 7.70 -12.49 1.80
N ASP A 76 6.72 -13.39 1.91
CA ASP A 76 5.33 -13.06 1.64
C ASP A 76 4.72 -12.24 2.79
N GLU A 77 5.31 -12.26 3.99
CA GLU A 77 4.99 -11.33 5.08
C GLU A 77 5.62 -9.95 4.82
N CYS A 78 5.04 -9.20 3.88
CA CYS A 78 5.51 -7.88 3.49
C CYS A 78 4.38 -6.91 3.15
N PHE A 79 4.70 -5.62 3.17
CA PHE A 79 3.95 -4.60 2.44
C PHE A 79 4.59 -4.42 1.05
N PHE A 80 3.78 -4.26 0.00
CA PHE A 80 4.31 -4.06 -1.35
C PHE A 80 3.62 -2.94 -2.13
N PHE A 81 4.37 -2.34 -3.05
CA PHE A 81 3.83 -1.68 -4.23
C PHE A 81 3.85 -2.65 -5.41
N LEU A 82 2.73 -2.71 -6.13
CA LEU A 82 2.56 -3.62 -7.28
C LEU A 82 3.43 -3.18 -8.46
N PRO A 83 4.12 -4.10 -9.15
CA PRO A 83 4.62 -3.79 -10.49
C PRO A 83 3.47 -3.33 -11.40
N LEU A 84 3.72 -2.36 -12.28
CA LEU A 84 2.68 -1.73 -13.11
C LEU A 84 1.88 -2.75 -13.93
N VAL A 85 2.54 -3.81 -14.39
CA VAL A 85 1.92 -4.88 -15.18
C VAL A 85 0.83 -5.64 -14.40
N HIS A 86 0.89 -5.67 -13.07
CA HIS A 86 -0.05 -6.41 -12.22
C HIS A 86 -1.22 -5.56 -11.70
N MET A 87 -1.16 -4.23 -11.80
CA MET A 87 -2.21 -3.35 -11.26
C MET A 87 -3.60 -3.62 -11.84
N ALA A 88 -3.69 -3.93 -13.14
CA ALA A 88 -4.97 -4.19 -13.80
C ALA A 88 -5.57 -5.54 -13.37
N GLU A 89 -4.74 -6.56 -13.19
CA GLU A 89 -5.15 -7.87 -12.71
C GLU A 89 -5.63 -7.79 -11.26
N GLU A 90 -4.86 -7.12 -10.39
CA GLU A 90 -5.23 -6.90 -8.99
C GLU A 90 -6.48 -6.03 -8.84
N LYS A 91 -6.67 -5.05 -9.72
CA LYS A 91 -7.93 -4.31 -9.81
C LYS A 91 -9.10 -5.24 -10.14
N ALA A 92 -8.96 -6.11 -11.13
CA ALA A 92 -10.03 -7.05 -11.47
C ALA A 92 -10.33 -8.02 -10.31
N ALA A 93 -9.31 -8.52 -9.63
CA ALA A 93 -9.48 -9.38 -8.46
C ALA A 93 -10.18 -8.65 -7.31
N LEU A 94 -9.77 -7.41 -7.01
CA LEU A 94 -10.39 -6.60 -5.96
C LEU A 94 -11.84 -6.25 -6.28
N TYR A 95 -12.17 -6.04 -7.56
CA TYR A 95 -13.55 -5.78 -7.97
C TYR A 95 -14.49 -6.94 -7.61
N GLU A 96 -14.06 -8.19 -7.81
CA GLU A 96 -14.86 -9.37 -7.42
C GLU A 96 -15.13 -9.41 -5.91
N TRP A 97 -14.17 -8.96 -5.10
CA TRP A 97 -14.36 -8.82 -3.65
C TRP A 97 -15.31 -7.68 -3.28
N LEU A 98 -15.23 -6.53 -3.96
CA LEU A 98 -16.17 -5.42 -3.73
C LEU A 98 -17.61 -5.78 -4.11
N LEU A 99 -17.82 -6.75 -5.02
CA LEU A 99 -19.15 -7.24 -5.38
C LEU A 99 -19.80 -8.11 -4.30
N THR A 100 -19.06 -8.59 -3.30
CA THR A 100 -19.64 -9.43 -2.23
C THR A 100 -20.38 -8.62 -1.18
N ASP A 101 -20.22 -7.30 -1.17
CA ASP A 101 -20.96 -6.41 -0.29
C ASP A 101 -22.40 -6.22 -0.81
N ASP A 102 -23.37 -6.37 0.09
CA ASP A 102 -24.79 -6.23 -0.24
C ASP A 102 -25.19 -4.75 -0.36
N GLU A 103 -24.35 -3.83 0.13
CA GLU A 103 -24.57 -2.38 0.07
C GLU A 103 -23.56 -1.68 -0.83
N ASN A 104 -24.05 -0.79 -1.69
CA ASN A 104 -23.21 0.11 -2.49
C ASN A 104 -23.47 1.55 -2.05
N CYS A 105 -22.78 2.01 -1.01
CA CYS A 105 -22.95 3.35 -0.47
C CYS A 105 -21.64 3.94 0.08
N GLU A 106 -21.63 5.26 0.27
CA GLU A 106 -20.53 5.98 0.91
C GLU A 106 -21.04 6.65 2.17
N ASP A 107 -20.36 6.45 3.31
CA ASP A 107 -20.64 7.11 4.59
C ASP A 107 -19.37 7.76 5.15
N GLY A 108 -19.22 9.05 4.89
CA GLY A 108 -18.05 9.82 5.29
C GLY A 108 -16.77 9.30 4.61
N ASP A 109 -15.97 8.58 5.39
CA ASP A 109 -14.70 7.98 4.95
C ASP A 109 -14.82 6.51 4.53
N ALA A 110 -15.98 5.89 4.78
CA ALA A 110 -16.26 4.50 4.43
C ALA A 110 -16.94 4.39 3.05
N VAL A 111 -16.57 3.35 2.31
CA VAL A 111 -17.11 3.00 1.00
C VAL A 111 -17.46 1.51 1.02
N TYR A 112 -18.76 1.23 1.00
CA TYR A 112 -19.34 -0.12 0.93
C TYR A 112 -19.54 -0.52 -0.52
N GLY A 113 -19.14 -1.74 -0.84
CA GLY A 113 -19.20 -2.29 -2.19
C GLY A 113 -18.37 -1.54 -3.24
N VAL A 114 -18.84 -1.56 -4.48
CA VAL A 114 -18.16 -0.96 -5.64
C VAL A 114 -18.43 0.55 -5.67
N PRO A 115 -17.41 1.41 -5.50
CA PRO A 115 -17.61 2.85 -5.61
C PRO A 115 -18.03 3.25 -7.03
N THR A 116 -18.88 4.26 -7.15
CA THR A 116 -19.33 4.80 -8.45
C THR A 116 -18.20 5.32 -9.36
N TRP A 117 -17.02 5.58 -8.78
CA TRP A 117 -15.80 6.04 -9.46
C TRP A 117 -14.76 4.93 -9.67
N TRP A 118 -15.10 3.67 -9.41
CA TRP A 118 -14.21 2.51 -9.49
C TRP A 118 -13.49 2.38 -10.83
N ASP A 119 -14.16 2.66 -11.95
CA ASP A 119 -13.56 2.59 -13.29
C ASP A 119 -12.30 3.45 -13.41
N SER A 120 -12.27 4.58 -12.70
CA SER A 120 -11.12 5.49 -12.65
C SER A 120 -10.06 5.09 -11.64
N ALA A 121 -10.36 4.18 -10.70
CA ALA A 121 -9.44 3.84 -9.62
C ALA A 121 -8.19 3.07 -10.11
N VAL A 122 -7.07 3.26 -9.42
CA VAL A 122 -5.81 2.54 -9.63
C VAL A 122 -5.45 1.79 -8.35
N VAL A 123 -5.40 0.45 -8.41
CA VAL A 123 -4.88 -0.39 -7.31
C VAL A 123 -3.36 -0.43 -7.43
N PHE A 124 -2.64 -0.11 -6.35
CA PHE A 124 -1.19 0.11 -6.44
C PHE A 124 -0.34 -0.53 -5.35
N ALA A 125 -0.94 -0.98 -4.24
CA ALA A 125 -0.21 -1.58 -3.13
C ALA A 125 -1.08 -2.57 -2.36
N GLY A 126 -0.45 -3.37 -1.50
CA GLY A 126 -1.12 -4.39 -0.70
C GLY A 126 -0.16 -5.10 0.25
N PHE A 127 -0.61 -6.25 0.75
CA PHE A 127 0.16 -7.13 1.62
C PHE A 127 0.21 -8.54 1.04
N GLY A 128 1.35 -9.23 1.19
CA GLY A 128 1.62 -10.49 0.48
C GLY A 128 0.69 -11.64 0.85
N GLN A 129 0.37 -11.83 2.13
CA GLN A 129 -0.51 -12.92 2.60
C GLN A 129 -1.96 -12.47 2.82
N ALA A 130 -2.33 -11.30 2.32
CA ALA A 130 -3.60 -10.64 2.60
C ALA A 130 -4.31 -10.28 1.29
N SER A 131 -5.65 -10.29 1.30
CA SER A 131 -6.47 -9.84 0.15
C SER A 131 -6.62 -8.33 0.12
N GLU A 132 -6.19 -7.65 1.17
CA GLU A 132 -6.30 -6.22 1.36
C GLU A 132 -5.40 -5.44 0.41
N ARG A 133 -5.95 -4.35 -0.10
CA ARG A 133 -5.33 -3.56 -1.17
C ARG A 133 -5.54 -2.08 -0.93
N PHE A 134 -4.54 -1.32 -1.37
CA PHE A 134 -4.60 0.12 -1.41
C PHE A 134 -4.86 0.57 -2.84
N TYR A 135 -5.78 1.51 -3.00
CA TYR A 135 -6.14 2.04 -4.29
C TYR A 135 -6.42 3.53 -4.24
N LEU A 136 -6.17 4.19 -5.37
CA LEU A 136 -6.24 5.63 -5.55
C LEU A 136 -7.44 5.97 -6.43
N ALA A 137 -8.30 6.87 -5.99
CA ALA A 137 -9.32 7.46 -6.86
C ALA A 137 -8.68 8.50 -7.78
N THR A 138 -8.88 8.40 -9.10
CA THR A 138 -8.29 9.37 -10.06
C THR A 138 -9.28 10.38 -10.62
N ALA A 139 -10.58 10.19 -10.35
CA ALA A 139 -11.66 11.08 -10.76
C ALA A 139 -12.73 11.25 -9.66
N GLY A 140 -13.69 12.13 -9.91
CA GLY A 140 -14.81 12.38 -9.00
C GLY A 140 -14.43 13.17 -7.74
N ALA A 141 -15.33 13.18 -6.75
CA ALA A 141 -15.16 13.93 -5.50
C ALA A 141 -14.00 13.42 -4.63
N HIS A 142 -13.54 12.19 -4.88
CA HIS A 142 -12.44 11.56 -4.16
C HIS A 142 -11.11 11.58 -4.90
N ARG A 143 -11.04 12.24 -6.06
CA ARG A 143 -9.82 12.34 -6.86
C ARG A 143 -8.58 12.70 -6.02
N GLY A 144 -7.54 11.87 -6.12
CA GLY A 144 -6.27 12.00 -5.41
C GLY A 144 -6.22 11.27 -4.05
N LYS A 145 -7.36 10.82 -3.51
CA LYS A 145 -7.42 10.18 -2.20
C LYS A 145 -7.12 8.68 -2.27
N VAL A 146 -6.47 8.17 -1.24
CA VAL A 146 -6.09 6.77 -1.09
C VAL A 146 -7.07 6.06 -0.16
N PHE A 147 -7.54 4.90 -0.62
CA PHE A 147 -8.41 3.99 0.09
C PHE A 147 -7.69 2.69 0.38
N TYR A 148 -8.07 2.06 1.48
CA TYR A 148 -7.66 0.72 1.88
C TYR A 148 -8.90 -0.16 1.94
N TYR A 149 -8.91 -1.25 1.16
CA TYR A 149 -9.94 -2.28 1.26
C TYR A 149 -9.63 -3.21 2.43
N ASN A 150 -10.57 -3.34 3.37
CA ASN A 150 -10.59 -4.36 4.40
C ASN A 150 -11.64 -5.41 4.05
N HIS A 151 -11.26 -6.69 4.04
CA HIS A 151 -12.14 -7.79 3.67
C HIS A 151 -13.25 -8.07 4.70
N GLU A 152 -13.11 -7.61 5.94
CA GLU A 152 -14.13 -7.81 6.99
C GLU A 152 -15.18 -6.69 7.06
N GLU A 153 -14.86 -5.51 6.54
CA GLU A 153 -15.68 -4.32 6.74
C GLU A 153 -16.07 -3.68 5.40
N CYS A 154 -15.24 -2.75 4.94
CA CYS A 154 -15.47 -1.94 3.76
C CYS A 154 -14.15 -1.30 3.34
N SER A 155 -14.19 -0.49 2.29
CA SER A 155 -13.04 0.33 1.95
C SER A 155 -13.04 1.64 2.74
N MET A 156 -11.91 1.96 3.36
CA MET A 156 -11.75 3.17 4.17
C MET A 156 -10.80 4.15 3.48
N ARG A 157 -11.17 5.43 3.44
CA ARG A 157 -10.22 6.51 3.10
C ARG A 157 -9.17 6.61 4.20
N ILE A 158 -7.90 6.49 3.83
CA ILE A 158 -6.79 6.54 4.79
C ILE A 158 -5.88 7.75 4.60
N ALA A 159 -5.87 8.36 3.40
CA ALA A 159 -5.04 9.52 3.11
C ALA A 159 -5.63 10.39 2.00
N ASP A 160 -5.36 11.70 2.06
CA ASP A 160 -5.81 12.68 1.06
C ASP A 160 -4.91 12.78 -0.17
N SER A 161 -3.78 12.07 -0.17
CA SER A 161 -2.86 11.98 -1.30
C SER A 161 -1.93 10.78 -1.13
N VAL A 162 -1.28 10.35 -2.21
CA VAL A 162 -0.20 9.34 -2.13
C VAL A 162 0.97 9.85 -1.30
N ALA A 163 1.27 11.15 -1.33
CA ALA A 163 2.28 11.75 -0.46
C ALA A 163 1.93 11.56 1.03
N ALA A 164 0.70 11.90 1.42
CA ALA A 164 0.22 11.71 2.79
C ALA A 164 0.17 10.21 3.18
N PHE A 165 -0.12 9.32 2.23
CA PHE A 165 -0.03 7.88 2.44
C PHE A 165 1.41 7.44 2.73
N LEU A 166 2.39 7.92 1.96
CA LEU A 166 3.80 7.63 2.22
C LEU A 166 4.26 8.20 3.57
N ASP A 167 3.75 9.37 3.97
CA ASP A 167 4.03 9.93 5.29
C ASP A 167 3.52 9.02 6.41
N LEU A 168 2.31 8.45 6.29
CA LEU A 168 1.78 7.47 7.24
C LEU A 168 2.67 6.21 7.32
N LEU A 169 3.07 5.68 6.17
CA LEU A 169 3.91 4.50 6.06
C LEU A 169 5.31 4.70 6.64
N CYS A 170 5.93 5.85 6.38
CA CYS A 170 7.33 6.11 6.72
C CYS A 170 7.52 6.72 8.12
N ALA A 171 6.54 7.49 8.61
CA ALA A 171 6.68 8.17 9.91
C ALA A 171 6.57 7.21 11.10
N ASP A 172 5.68 6.21 10.99
CA ASP A 172 5.52 5.17 12.01
C ASP A 172 5.20 3.81 11.36
N PRO A 173 6.25 3.08 10.90
CA PRO A 173 6.09 1.76 10.33
C PRO A 173 5.35 0.78 11.24
N VAL A 174 5.54 0.90 12.56
CA VAL A 174 4.89 0.01 13.54
C VAL A 174 3.39 0.23 13.54
N ALA A 175 2.96 1.49 13.71
CA ALA A 175 1.54 1.83 13.70
C ALA A 175 0.88 1.53 12.36
N PHE A 176 1.60 1.72 11.24
CA PHE A 176 1.10 1.38 9.91
C PHE A 176 0.84 -0.13 9.77
N MET A 177 1.85 -0.96 10.08
CA MET A 177 1.70 -2.42 9.95
C MET A 177 0.67 -2.98 10.93
N GLN A 178 0.62 -2.50 12.18
CA GLN A 178 -0.40 -2.93 13.14
C GLN A 178 -1.82 -2.55 12.71
N ARG A 179 -1.98 -1.40 12.04
CA ARG A 179 -3.30 -0.93 11.63
C ARG A 179 -3.85 -1.66 10.40
N PHE A 180 -2.99 -2.05 9.48
CA PHE A 180 -3.41 -2.53 8.15
C PHE A 180 -2.96 -3.97 7.83
N TYR A 181 -2.08 -4.57 8.64
CA TYR A 181 -1.56 -5.93 8.46
C TYR A 181 -1.38 -6.64 9.81
N ASP A 182 -2.48 -6.74 10.54
CA ASP A 182 -2.52 -7.29 11.90
C ASP A 182 -2.24 -8.80 11.95
N VAL A 183 -2.47 -9.54 10.87
CA VAL A 183 -2.25 -11.00 10.78
C VAL A 183 -0.82 -11.41 11.18
N ALA A 184 0.19 -10.69 10.70
CA ALA A 184 1.60 -11.03 10.93
C ALA A 184 2.29 -10.16 11.99
N TYR A 185 1.83 -8.91 12.18
CA TYR A 185 2.58 -7.91 12.95
C TYR A 185 1.81 -7.25 14.09
N TRP A 186 0.74 -7.85 14.61
CA TRP A 186 0.00 -7.28 15.74
C TRP A 186 0.85 -7.04 17.00
N ASP A 187 1.90 -7.85 17.22
CA ASP A 187 2.75 -7.81 18.43
C ASP A 187 3.99 -6.90 18.35
N ILE A 188 4.24 -6.23 17.21
CA ILE A 188 5.44 -5.40 17.08
C ILE A 188 5.36 -4.15 17.98
N ALA A 189 6.48 -3.74 18.57
CA ALA A 189 6.59 -2.59 19.46
C ALA A 189 7.47 -1.47 18.89
N ALA A 190 8.49 -1.84 18.12
CA ALA A 190 9.44 -0.89 17.57
C ALA A 190 9.95 -1.34 16.21
N TYR A 191 10.30 -0.35 15.37
CA TYR A 191 11.03 -0.52 14.13
C TYR A 191 12.41 0.09 14.28
N HIS A 192 13.43 -0.65 13.83
CA HIS A 192 14.82 -0.21 13.84
C HIS A 192 15.39 -0.33 12.43
N PRO A 193 15.94 0.76 11.84
CA PRO A 193 16.51 0.72 10.49
C PRO A 193 17.97 0.17 10.46
N ALA A 194 18.59 -0.07 11.62
CA ALA A 194 19.98 -0.53 11.74
C ALA A 194 20.16 -1.45 12.96
#